data_AF-A0A2V0PEW4-F1
#
_entry.id   AF-A0A2V0PEW4-F1
#
_cell.length_a   1.000
_cell.length_b   1.000
_cell.length_c   1.000
_cell.angle_alpha   90.00
_cell.angle_beta   90.00
_cell.angle_gamma   90.00
#
_symmetry.space_group_name_H-M   'P 1'
#
loop_
_entity.id
_entity.type
_entity.pdbx_description
1 polymer ?
#
loop_
_entity_poly.entity_id
_entity_poly.type
_entity_poly.pdbx_seq_one_letter_code
_entity_poly.pdbx_strand_id
1 'polypeptide(L)'
;MAPRRRAAARPGAAGPAAGPPPLRPRLLLLLALLAAPAARADGGEGFGPLASSGAQQRILSDKDFPAARPPLWTFRTLKDVRSAACTKSKQGVIKLQILHKKLKGVTAEQMVWFYENLDRAKAKHPVDGKTYPLFLMFHPRDHINHTASGHPYVSGKDISTTWIEFHLTNCTEQPGDALERWVCPQRPPARNPGVVKTTPRSVWMGLNQNNGTSLLKGVRRSSIYFAVKGCNEKGQCANVIRTFQNWVKAKVKKGTTQVPGLLLTTTFEVGLSMGLATAEINPRIVNNWRNGEDEMSKCWRQALHFVEEMGALELWLPGAYKAAQAAASGTAGADAAAADAAAADAAAADAAVADADAEAAVADATAVDAAATDAAAVDAAAADAAAADVAAADVTAAEAAVPEAEPSAAAPLDAAPLEGAPPPDAAAP
;
A
#
# COMPACT_ATOMS: atom_id res chain seq x y z
N MET A 1 -38.08 49.41 17.48
CA MET A 1 -39.41 50.01 17.26
C MET A 1 -40.03 49.37 16.03
N ALA A 2 -41.16 48.70 16.26
CA ALA A 2 -42.31 48.36 15.40
C ALA A 2 -42.19 48.05 13.89
N PRO A 3 -43.09 47.18 13.38
CA PRO A 3 -42.90 46.36 12.18
C PRO A 3 -43.73 46.84 10.98
N ARG A 4 -43.44 46.35 9.77
CA ARG A 4 -44.34 46.51 8.61
C ARG A 4 -44.88 45.17 8.12
N ARG A 5 -46.20 45.04 8.30
CA ARG A 5 -47.11 44.12 7.60
C ARG A 5 -47.27 44.52 6.13
N ARG A 6 -47.53 43.53 5.26
CA ARG A 6 -48.45 43.53 4.10
C ARG A 6 -48.46 42.08 3.54
N ALA A 7 -49.54 41.29 3.65
CA ALA A 7 -50.83 41.33 2.96
C ALA A 7 -50.80 40.75 1.52
N ALA A 8 -51.17 39.47 1.45
CA ALA A 8 -52.16 38.77 0.60
C ALA A 8 -52.28 38.93 -0.94
N ALA A 9 -52.43 37.74 -1.56
CA ALA A 9 -53.18 37.33 -2.78
C ALA A 9 -52.46 37.54 -4.13
N ARG A 10 -52.45 36.62 -5.12
CA ARG A 10 -53.51 35.74 -5.69
C ARG A 10 -52.90 34.55 -6.49
N PRO A 11 -53.71 33.59 -6.99
CA PRO A 11 -53.28 32.27 -7.50
C PRO A 11 -52.93 32.28 -9.00
N GLY A 12 -51.96 31.45 -9.39
CA GLY A 12 -51.51 31.28 -10.78
C GLY A 12 -51.43 29.82 -11.19
N ALA A 13 -52.37 29.44 -12.06
CA ALA A 13 -52.41 28.36 -13.04
C ALA A 13 -51.41 27.18 -12.93
N ALA A 14 -51.98 25.97 -12.79
CA ALA A 14 -51.34 24.71 -13.13
C ALA A 14 -51.08 24.63 -14.64
N GLY A 15 -49.81 24.67 -15.04
CA GLY A 15 -49.36 24.28 -16.38
C GLY A 15 -49.22 22.75 -16.47
N PRO A 16 -49.40 22.15 -17.66
CA PRO A 16 -49.31 20.71 -17.84
C PRO A 16 -47.88 20.21 -17.60
N ALA A 17 -47.78 19.07 -16.92
CA ALA A 17 -46.53 18.37 -16.64
C ALA A 17 -45.78 18.09 -17.95
N ALA A 18 -44.57 18.66 -18.08
CA ALA A 18 -43.61 18.25 -19.07
C ALA A 18 -43.20 16.80 -18.76
N GLY A 19 -43.58 15.87 -19.65
CA GLY A 19 -43.14 14.49 -19.58
C GLY A 19 -41.61 14.37 -19.63
N PRO A 20 -41.05 13.26 -19.13
CA PRO A 20 -39.61 13.05 -19.14
C PRO A 20 -39.08 13.08 -20.59
N PRO A 21 -37.88 13.63 -20.82
CA PRO A 21 -37.29 13.69 -22.15
C PRO A 21 -37.10 12.26 -22.71
N PRO A 22 -37.27 12.07 -24.03
CA PRO A 22 -37.07 10.76 -24.65
C PRO A 22 -35.65 10.27 -24.41
N LEU A 23 -35.55 9.03 -23.91
CA LEU A 23 -34.30 8.29 -23.80
C LEU A 23 -33.61 8.27 -25.16
N ARG A 24 -32.40 8.83 -25.23
CA ARG A 24 -31.56 8.83 -26.43
C ARG A 24 -31.33 7.38 -26.92
N PRO A 25 -31.41 7.10 -28.23
CA PRO A 25 -31.33 5.73 -28.79
C PRO A 25 -29.95 5.06 -28.71
N ARG A 26 -29.00 5.62 -27.96
CA ARG A 26 -27.66 5.03 -27.79
C ARG A 26 -27.58 3.95 -26.70
N LEU A 27 -28.60 3.80 -25.85
CA LEU A 27 -28.61 2.79 -24.79
C LEU A 27 -29.25 1.45 -25.22
N LEU A 28 -30.11 1.46 -26.25
CA LEU A 28 -30.79 0.26 -26.75
C LEU A 28 -29.93 -0.60 -27.69
N LEU A 29 -28.91 -0.03 -28.34
CA LEU A 29 -28.00 -0.79 -29.20
C LEU A 29 -26.99 -1.64 -28.41
N LEU A 30 -26.81 -1.39 -27.11
CA LEU A 30 -25.93 -2.22 -26.26
C LEU A 30 -26.66 -3.40 -25.59
N LEU A 31 -27.99 -3.36 -25.48
CA LEU A 31 -28.78 -4.46 -24.91
C LEU A 31 -29.19 -5.52 -25.95
N ALA A 32 -29.26 -5.16 -27.24
CA ALA A 32 -29.60 -6.11 -28.31
C ALA A 32 -28.47 -7.10 -28.67
N LEU A 33 -27.26 -6.94 -28.11
CA LEU A 33 -26.13 -7.84 -28.30
C LEU A 33 -25.97 -8.90 -27.20
N LEU A 34 -26.88 -8.94 -26.21
CA LEU A 34 -26.79 -9.84 -25.04
C LEU A 34 -27.98 -10.81 -24.89
N ALA A 35 -28.86 -10.90 -25.88
CA ALA A 35 -29.96 -11.87 -25.88
C ALA A 35 -29.87 -12.80 -27.10
N ALA A 36 -28.80 -13.60 -27.16
CA ALA A 36 -28.80 -14.82 -27.95
C ALA A 36 -29.20 -15.98 -27.01
N PRO A 37 -30.10 -16.89 -27.42
CA PRO A 37 -30.51 -18.01 -26.60
C PRO A 37 -29.33 -18.95 -26.36
N ALA A 38 -29.14 -19.37 -25.11
CA ALA A 38 -28.17 -20.37 -24.72
C ALA A 38 -28.52 -21.72 -25.35
N ALA A 39 -28.01 -21.98 -26.55
CA ALA A 39 -27.92 -23.32 -27.09
C ALA A 39 -26.85 -24.07 -26.27
N ARG A 40 -27.31 -25.08 -25.55
CA ARG A 40 -26.50 -26.01 -24.77
C ARG A 40 -25.70 -26.87 -25.76
N ALA A 41 -24.45 -26.49 -25.98
CA ALA A 41 -23.48 -27.30 -26.71
C ALA A 41 -22.55 -27.95 -25.69
N ASP A 42 -22.80 -29.23 -25.42
CA ASP A 42 -21.82 -30.13 -24.81
C ASP A 42 -20.69 -30.34 -25.84
N GLY A 43 -19.73 -29.44 -25.83
CA GLY A 43 -18.54 -29.47 -26.68
C GLY A 43 -17.51 -28.54 -26.06
N GLY A 44 -16.51 -29.13 -25.40
CA GLY A 44 -15.50 -28.43 -24.60
C GLY A 44 -14.55 -27.56 -25.43
N GLU A 45 -15.06 -26.47 -26.00
CA GLU A 45 -14.26 -25.30 -26.33
C GLU A 45 -14.12 -24.49 -25.04
N GLY A 46 -13.29 -25.04 -24.13
CA GLY A 46 -12.85 -24.31 -22.97
C GLY A 46 -12.24 -23.01 -23.45
N PHE A 47 -12.71 -21.89 -22.91
CA PHE A 47 -11.88 -20.68 -22.82
C PHE A 47 -10.47 -21.15 -22.49
N GLY A 48 -9.48 -20.73 -23.30
CA GLY A 48 -8.09 -21.07 -23.03
C GLY A 48 -7.76 -20.70 -21.58
N PRO A 49 -6.73 -21.31 -20.96
CA PRO A 49 -6.28 -20.87 -19.65
C PRO A 49 -6.16 -19.37 -19.73
N LEU A 50 -7.04 -18.63 -19.03
CA LEU A 50 -7.12 -17.17 -19.08
C LEU A 50 -5.69 -16.70 -19.15
N ALA A 51 -5.26 -16.22 -20.32
CA ALA A 51 -3.85 -15.94 -20.55
C ALA A 51 -3.48 -14.97 -19.44
N SER A 52 -2.81 -15.49 -18.41
CA SER A 52 -2.74 -14.85 -17.12
C SER A 52 -1.66 -13.79 -17.24
N SER A 53 -2.01 -12.72 -17.94
CA SER A 53 -1.38 -11.41 -17.74
C SER A 53 -1.72 -10.87 -16.34
N GLY A 54 -2.62 -11.55 -15.61
CA GLY A 54 -2.74 -11.52 -14.16
C GLY A 54 -1.44 -11.95 -13.50
N ALA A 55 -0.50 -11.01 -13.41
CA ALA A 55 0.91 -11.19 -13.09
C ALA A 55 1.63 -12.10 -14.09
N GLN A 56 2.52 -11.54 -14.92
CA GLN A 56 3.58 -12.34 -15.53
C GLN A 56 4.36 -13.00 -14.40
N GLN A 57 4.00 -14.24 -14.05
CA GLN A 57 4.76 -15.00 -13.08
C GLN A 57 6.15 -15.14 -13.65
N ARG A 58 7.09 -14.41 -13.06
CA ARG A 58 8.46 -14.43 -13.51
C ARG A 58 9.02 -15.82 -13.26
N ILE A 59 9.69 -16.43 -14.22
CA ILE A 59 10.39 -17.68 -13.91
C ILE A 59 11.43 -17.35 -12.84
N LEU A 60 11.22 -17.88 -11.63
CA LEU A 60 12.12 -17.67 -10.51
C LEU A 60 13.46 -18.33 -10.83
N SER A 61 14.52 -17.61 -10.51
CA SER A 61 15.90 -18.07 -10.65
C SER A 61 16.62 -17.92 -9.32
N ASP A 62 17.70 -18.66 -9.10
CA ASP A 62 18.44 -18.64 -7.83
C ASP A 62 18.93 -17.23 -7.43
N LYS A 63 19.11 -16.32 -8.39
CA LYS A 63 19.47 -14.91 -8.14
C LYS A 63 18.34 -14.07 -7.54
N ASP A 64 17.10 -14.55 -7.60
CA ASP A 64 15.94 -13.86 -7.01
C ASP A 64 15.85 -14.07 -5.51
N PHE A 65 16.48 -15.12 -5.00
CA PHE A 65 16.40 -15.48 -3.60
C PHE A 65 17.48 -14.78 -2.77
N PRO A 66 17.16 -14.32 -1.55
CA PRO A 66 18.14 -13.70 -0.68
C PRO A 66 19.19 -14.72 -0.24
N ALA A 67 20.43 -14.27 -0.07
CA ALA A 67 21.51 -15.10 0.46
C ALA A 67 21.31 -15.46 1.94
N ALA A 68 20.70 -14.56 2.71
CA ALA A 68 20.40 -14.75 4.12
C ALA A 68 19.11 -14.04 4.49
N ARG A 69 18.43 -14.55 5.52
CA ARG A 69 17.26 -13.90 6.11
C ARG A 69 17.65 -13.07 7.34
N PRO A 70 16.89 -12.01 7.66
CA PRO A 70 16.92 -11.46 9.01
C PRO A 70 16.43 -12.51 10.02
N PRO A 71 16.87 -12.44 11.29
CA PRO A 71 16.23 -13.17 12.38
C PRO A 71 14.71 -12.89 12.41
N LEU A 72 13.93 -13.85 12.91
CA LEU A 72 12.49 -13.65 13.05
C LEU A 72 12.19 -12.67 14.18
N TRP A 73 11.17 -11.84 13.97
CA TRP A 73 10.48 -11.14 15.04
C TRP A 73 9.45 -12.05 15.70
N THR A 74 8.99 -11.68 16.90
CA THR A 74 7.69 -12.18 17.37
C THR A 74 6.61 -11.49 16.55
N PHE A 75 5.99 -12.24 15.64
CA PHE A 75 4.93 -11.70 14.80
C PHE A 75 3.65 -11.49 15.59
N ARG A 76 2.87 -10.49 15.16
CA ARG A 76 1.48 -10.35 15.57
C ARG A 76 0.66 -11.47 14.94
N THR A 77 -0.35 -11.95 15.66
CA THR A 77 -1.29 -12.95 15.17
C THR A 77 -2.63 -12.31 14.80
N LEU A 78 -3.55 -13.05 14.19
CA LEU A 78 -4.91 -12.57 13.97
C LEU A 78 -5.63 -12.20 15.28
N LYS A 79 -5.19 -12.69 16.45
CA LYS A 79 -5.70 -12.23 17.77
C LYS A 79 -5.24 -10.82 18.15
N ASP A 80 -4.21 -10.30 17.48
CA ASP A 80 -3.66 -8.96 17.70
C ASP A 80 -4.29 -7.89 16.81
N VAL A 81 -5.38 -8.20 16.11
CA VAL A 81 -6.17 -7.21 15.36
C VAL A 81 -7.34 -6.70 16.20
N ARG A 82 -7.89 -5.54 15.82
CA ARG A 82 -9.15 -5.05 16.39
C ARG A 82 -10.34 -5.78 15.77
N SER A 83 -10.26 -6.06 14.48
CA SER A 83 -11.17 -6.96 13.76
C SER A 83 -10.55 -7.38 12.43
N ALA A 84 -10.96 -8.55 11.95
CA ALA A 84 -10.66 -9.03 10.61
C ALA A 84 -11.90 -9.73 10.04
N ALA A 85 -12.17 -9.55 8.76
CA ALA A 85 -13.29 -10.19 8.08
C ALA A 85 -12.90 -10.56 6.66
N CYS A 86 -13.08 -11.83 6.32
CA CYS A 86 -13.10 -12.34 4.95
C CYS A 86 -14.56 -12.58 4.56
N THR A 87 -15.01 -11.97 3.47
CA THR A 87 -16.39 -12.13 2.96
C THR A 87 -16.38 -12.38 1.46
N LYS A 88 -17.41 -13.07 0.97
CA LYS A 88 -17.68 -13.25 -0.45
C LYS A 88 -18.98 -12.54 -0.81
N SER A 89 -18.94 -11.62 -1.77
CA SER A 89 -20.15 -10.92 -2.23
C SER A 89 -21.04 -11.84 -3.06
N LYS A 90 -22.28 -11.42 -3.31
CA LYS A 90 -23.20 -12.12 -4.24
C LYS A 90 -22.64 -12.22 -5.67
N GLN A 91 -21.77 -11.29 -6.05
CA GLN A 91 -21.07 -11.28 -7.34
C GLN A 91 -19.79 -12.14 -7.33
N GLY A 92 -19.48 -12.83 -6.23
CA GLY A 92 -18.29 -13.67 -6.11
C GLY A 92 -16.98 -12.91 -5.87
N VAL A 93 -17.05 -11.64 -5.46
CA VAL A 93 -15.85 -10.87 -5.06
C VAL A 93 -15.44 -11.30 -3.66
N ILE A 94 -14.17 -11.68 -3.47
CA ILE A 94 -13.59 -11.90 -2.14
C ILE A 94 -13.12 -10.56 -1.60
N LYS A 95 -13.54 -10.21 -0.38
CA LYS A 95 -13.14 -9.00 0.33
C LYS A 95 -12.59 -9.36 1.70
N LEU A 96 -11.37 -8.93 1.94
CA LEU A 96 -10.69 -8.95 3.22
C LEU A 96 -10.62 -7.52 3.77
N GLN A 97 -11.05 -7.33 5.01
CA GLN A 97 -10.83 -6.10 5.77
C GLN A 97 -10.16 -6.42 7.10
N ILE A 98 -9.11 -5.67 7.44
CA ILE A 98 -8.36 -5.80 8.69
C ILE A 98 -8.28 -4.44 9.35
N LEU A 99 -8.77 -4.33 10.58
CA LEU A 99 -8.50 -3.21 11.47
C LEU A 99 -7.34 -3.60 12.38
N HIS A 100 -6.14 -3.13 12.05
CA HIS A 100 -4.95 -3.46 12.83
C HIS A 100 -5.01 -2.81 14.22
N LYS A 101 -4.39 -3.46 15.21
CA LYS A 101 -4.08 -2.81 16.48
C LYS A 101 -3.05 -1.70 16.25
N LYS A 102 -3.09 -0.69 17.12
CA LYS A 102 -2.20 0.49 17.05
C LYS A 102 -0.75 0.06 16.81
N LEU A 103 -0.12 0.61 15.77
CA LEU A 103 1.32 0.49 15.51
C LEU A 103 2.04 1.52 16.37
N LYS A 104 2.73 1.06 17.42
CA LYS A 104 3.34 1.96 18.41
C LYS A 104 4.58 2.63 17.83
N GLY A 105 4.72 3.94 18.02
CA GLY A 105 5.88 4.72 17.55
C GLY A 105 5.95 4.94 16.04
N VAL A 106 5.14 4.25 15.24
CA VAL A 106 5.07 4.43 13.79
C VAL A 106 4.27 5.70 13.46
N THR A 107 4.77 6.52 12.53
CA THR A 107 4.12 7.76 12.06
C THR A 107 3.71 7.66 10.59
N ALA A 108 2.80 8.54 10.16
CA ALA A 108 2.36 8.62 8.76
C ALA A 108 3.51 8.91 7.79
N GLU A 109 4.43 9.77 8.20
CA GLU A 109 5.63 10.12 7.43
C GLU A 109 6.57 8.93 7.26
N GLN A 110 6.76 8.15 8.33
CA GLN A 110 7.54 6.91 8.27
C GLN A 110 6.91 5.88 7.32
N MET A 111 5.57 5.77 7.28
CA MET A 111 4.88 4.88 6.34
C MET A 111 5.09 5.33 4.88
N VAL A 112 4.98 6.63 4.60
CA VAL A 112 5.23 7.18 3.26
C VAL A 112 6.67 6.89 2.83
N TRP A 113 7.64 7.24 3.68
CA TRP A 113 9.05 6.96 3.42
C TRP A 113 9.31 5.47 3.21
N PHE A 114 8.72 4.61 4.05
CA PHE A 114 8.88 3.17 3.95
C PHE A 114 8.49 2.66 2.57
N TYR A 115 7.29 3.02 2.09
CA TYR A 115 6.85 2.58 0.78
C TYR A 115 7.71 3.18 -0.33
N GLU A 116 7.97 4.48 -0.32
CA GLU A 116 8.81 5.16 -1.32
C GLU A 116 10.22 4.60 -1.46
N ASN A 117 10.70 3.84 -0.48
CA ASN A 117 12.05 3.31 -0.42
C ASN A 117 12.09 1.77 -0.30
N LEU A 118 10.95 1.09 -0.45
CA LEU A 118 10.82 -0.34 -0.12
C LEU A 118 11.78 -1.26 -0.92
N ASP A 119 12.04 -0.96 -2.19
CA ASP A 119 12.93 -1.71 -3.08
C ASP A 119 14.41 -1.31 -2.99
N ARG A 120 14.73 -0.10 -2.51
CA ARG A 120 16.11 0.43 -2.57
C ARG A 120 16.78 0.63 -1.23
N ALA A 121 16.03 0.98 -0.19
CA ALA A 121 16.61 1.25 1.12
C ALA A 121 16.93 -0.04 1.86
N LYS A 122 17.79 0.13 2.87
CA LYS A 122 18.18 -0.94 3.78
C LYS A 122 18.08 -0.43 5.21
N ALA A 123 17.86 -1.35 6.14
CA ALA A 123 17.81 -1.06 7.56
C ALA A 123 18.67 -2.04 8.34
N LYS A 124 19.23 -1.57 9.46
CA LYS A 124 19.94 -2.40 10.43
C LYS A 124 18.91 -3.18 11.25
N HIS A 125 19.02 -4.49 11.28
CA HIS A 125 18.20 -5.35 12.11
C HIS A 125 18.66 -5.24 13.57
N PRO A 126 17.75 -5.06 14.55
CA PRO A 126 18.11 -4.70 15.92
C PRO A 126 18.66 -5.88 16.73
N VAL A 127 18.45 -7.12 16.29
CA VAL A 127 18.93 -8.31 17.02
C VAL A 127 20.38 -8.67 16.65
N ASP A 128 20.71 -8.71 15.37
CA ASP A 128 22.03 -9.15 14.88
C ASP A 128 22.88 -8.01 14.32
N GLY A 129 22.33 -6.80 14.27
CA GLY A 129 23.01 -5.61 13.79
C GLY A 129 23.36 -5.62 12.30
N LYS A 130 22.87 -6.59 11.52
CA LYS A 130 23.15 -6.68 10.08
C LYS A 130 22.18 -5.82 9.29
N THR A 131 22.62 -5.38 8.11
CA THR A 131 21.82 -4.55 7.22
C THR A 131 21.10 -5.38 6.18
N TYR A 132 19.78 -5.21 6.08
CA TYR A 132 18.93 -5.94 5.14
C TYR A 132 18.08 -4.97 4.29
N PRO A 133 17.72 -5.34 3.04
CA PRO A 133 16.69 -4.62 2.28
C PRO A 133 15.40 -4.45 3.08
N LEU A 134 14.73 -3.30 2.95
CA LEU A 134 13.49 -3.04 3.69
C LEU A 134 12.41 -4.10 3.42
N PHE A 135 12.31 -4.61 2.20
CA PHE A 135 11.36 -5.67 1.88
C PHE A 135 11.61 -6.94 2.69
N LEU A 136 12.85 -7.37 2.89
CA LEU A 136 13.16 -8.51 3.77
C LEU A 136 12.86 -8.20 5.24
N MET A 137 13.07 -6.96 5.68
CA MET A 137 12.76 -6.54 7.06
C MET A 137 11.26 -6.51 7.33
N PHE A 138 10.46 -6.22 6.31
CA PHE A 138 9.01 -6.10 6.40
C PHE A 138 8.35 -7.43 6.75
N HIS A 139 8.81 -8.53 6.15
CA HIS A 139 8.44 -9.88 6.55
C HIS A 139 9.61 -10.85 6.41
N PRO A 140 10.45 -11.03 7.46
CA PRO A 140 11.67 -11.81 7.37
C PRO A 140 11.47 -13.25 6.92
N ARG A 141 10.28 -13.81 7.14
CA ARG A 141 9.94 -15.18 6.75
C ARG A 141 9.56 -15.31 5.27
N ASP A 142 8.79 -14.37 4.73
CA ASP A 142 8.04 -14.63 3.48
C ASP A 142 8.61 -13.84 2.29
N HIS A 143 9.20 -12.66 2.53
CA HIS A 143 9.63 -11.77 1.45
C HIS A 143 10.94 -12.21 0.83
N ILE A 144 11.02 -12.20 -0.50
CA ILE A 144 12.17 -12.68 -1.26
C ILE A 144 12.86 -11.52 -1.96
N ASN A 145 12.10 -10.81 -2.79
CA ASN A 145 12.61 -9.72 -3.60
C ASN A 145 11.48 -8.75 -3.95
N HIS A 146 11.81 -7.47 -4.00
CA HIS A 146 10.92 -6.41 -4.43
C HIS A 146 11.68 -5.44 -5.32
N THR A 147 11.10 -5.12 -6.48
CA THR A 147 11.67 -4.15 -7.44
C THR A 147 10.60 -3.18 -7.89
N ALA A 148 10.92 -1.91 -8.07
CA ALA A 148 10.04 -0.92 -8.68
C ALA A 148 10.61 -0.39 -10.01
N SER A 149 9.73 -0.06 -10.96
CA SER A 149 10.12 0.45 -12.28
C SER A 149 10.47 1.93 -12.31
N GLY A 150 10.34 2.64 -11.19
CA GLY A 150 10.57 4.08 -11.16
C GLY A 150 10.42 4.69 -9.77
N HIS A 151 11.03 5.87 -9.63
CA HIS A 151 11.17 6.65 -8.40
C HIS A 151 11.28 8.15 -8.70
N PRO A 152 10.88 9.05 -7.78
CA PRO A 152 10.11 8.78 -6.57
C PRO A 152 8.70 8.27 -6.90
N TYR A 153 7.92 7.87 -5.90
CA TYR A 153 6.55 7.43 -6.12
C TYR A 153 5.63 8.63 -6.35
N VAL A 154 5.58 9.10 -7.59
CA VAL A 154 4.75 10.25 -7.98
C VAL A 154 3.30 9.82 -8.13
N SER A 155 2.41 10.43 -7.34
CA SER A 155 0.96 10.23 -7.48
C SER A 155 0.52 10.54 -8.91
N GLY A 156 -0.30 9.65 -9.49
CA GLY A 156 -0.83 9.80 -10.86
C GLY A 156 -0.05 9.05 -11.94
N LYS A 157 1.13 8.51 -11.64
CA LYS A 157 1.85 7.57 -12.51
C LYS A 157 1.78 6.17 -11.93
N ASP A 158 1.36 5.21 -12.75
CA ASP A 158 1.42 3.79 -12.37
C ASP A 158 2.89 3.35 -12.31
N ILE A 159 3.32 2.89 -11.14
CA ILE A 159 4.65 2.32 -10.95
C ILE A 159 4.50 0.81 -10.90
N SER A 160 5.18 0.13 -11.82
CA SER A 160 5.23 -1.31 -11.83
C SER A 160 6.12 -1.79 -10.69
N THR A 161 5.61 -2.66 -9.85
CA THR A 161 6.31 -3.24 -8.71
C THR A 161 6.22 -4.76 -8.81
N THR A 162 7.34 -5.45 -8.70
CA THR A 162 7.35 -6.92 -8.69
C THR A 162 7.57 -7.38 -7.26
N TRP A 163 6.69 -8.25 -6.79
CA TRP A 163 6.71 -8.84 -5.47
C TRP A 163 6.97 -10.33 -5.62
N ILE A 164 8.01 -10.82 -4.95
CA ILE A 164 8.28 -12.24 -4.83
C ILE A 164 8.20 -12.57 -3.34
N GLU A 165 7.22 -13.37 -2.97
CA GLU A 165 6.97 -13.75 -1.58
C GLU A 165 6.24 -15.10 -1.46
N PHE A 166 6.48 -15.79 -0.34
CA PHE A 166 5.88 -17.08 -0.01
C PHE A 166 5.05 -16.97 1.26
N HIS A 167 3.74 -16.78 1.10
CA HIS A 167 2.82 -16.48 2.19
C HIS A 167 2.79 -17.59 3.25
N LEU A 168 3.16 -17.23 4.48
CA LEU A 168 3.15 -18.08 5.66
C LEU A 168 4.02 -19.32 5.52
N THR A 169 5.29 -19.14 5.13
CA THR A 169 6.23 -20.26 4.96
C THR A 169 6.35 -21.08 6.26
N ASN A 170 6.14 -22.39 6.16
CA ASN A 170 6.18 -23.33 7.30
C ASN A 170 5.09 -23.09 8.37
N CYS A 171 3.99 -22.42 8.02
CA CYS A 171 2.80 -22.38 8.85
C CYS A 171 1.82 -23.48 8.45
N THR A 172 1.05 -23.97 9.42
CA THR A 172 0.09 -25.07 9.22
C THR A 172 -1.33 -24.53 9.33
N GLU A 173 -2.19 -24.93 8.39
CA GLU A 173 -3.62 -24.70 8.51
C GLU A 173 -4.19 -25.63 9.58
N GLN A 174 -4.97 -25.09 10.51
CA GLN A 174 -5.70 -25.86 11.51
C GLN A 174 -7.20 -25.65 11.32
N PRO A 175 -8.02 -26.71 11.46
CA PRO A 175 -9.46 -26.54 11.50
C PRO A 175 -9.88 -25.76 12.75
N GLY A 176 -10.97 -25.00 12.67
CA GLY A 176 -11.55 -24.32 13.83
C GLY A 176 -11.69 -22.81 13.64
N ASP A 177 -11.33 -22.05 14.67
CA ASP A 177 -11.47 -20.59 14.70
C ASP A 177 -10.71 -19.95 13.53
N ALA A 178 -11.40 -19.12 12.76
CA ALA A 178 -10.81 -18.38 11.65
C ALA A 178 -9.62 -17.50 12.07
N LEU A 179 -9.62 -17.00 13.32
CA LEU A 179 -8.52 -16.22 13.90
C LEU A 179 -7.34 -17.08 14.37
N GLU A 180 -7.48 -18.40 14.40
CA GLU A 180 -6.41 -19.36 14.71
C GLU A 180 -6.13 -20.34 13.57
N ARG A 181 -6.78 -20.15 12.43
CA ARG A 181 -6.73 -21.05 11.28
C ARG A 181 -5.32 -21.29 10.77
N TRP A 182 -4.41 -20.34 10.96
CA TRP A 182 -3.02 -20.48 10.56
C TRP A 182 -2.13 -20.38 11.79
N VAL A 183 -1.45 -21.48 12.11
CA VAL A 183 -0.47 -21.51 13.19
C VAL A 183 0.92 -21.54 12.59
N CYS A 184 1.66 -20.48 12.88
CA CYS A 184 3.03 -20.32 12.48
C CYS A 184 3.99 -20.64 13.64
N PRO A 185 5.19 -21.15 13.38
CA PRO A 185 6.25 -21.20 14.37
C PRO A 185 6.52 -19.80 14.94
N GLN A 186 6.12 -19.56 16.18
CA GLN A 186 6.22 -18.27 16.88
C GLN A 186 7.63 -18.00 17.44
N ARG A 187 8.40 -19.07 17.62
CA ARG A 187 9.78 -19.03 18.08
C ARG A 187 10.65 -19.75 17.06
N PRO A 188 11.92 -19.35 16.90
CA PRO A 188 12.79 -20.02 15.96
C PRO A 188 12.87 -21.51 16.34
N PRO A 189 12.72 -22.48 15.41
CA PRO A 189 13.86 -23.37 15.25
C PRO A 189 15.07 -22.46 14.96
N ALA A 190 16.28 -22.79 15.37
CA ALA A 190 17.46 -21.89 15.35
C ALA A 190 17.79 -21.13 14.03
N ARG A 191 16.99 -21.32 12.96
CA ARG A 191 17.07 -20.66 11.65
C ARG A 191 15.68 -20.20 11.18
N ASN A 192 15.63 -19.02 10.55
CA ASN A 192 14.44 -18.51 9.87
C ASN A 192 13.99 -19.51 8.77
N PRO A 193 12.72 -19.95 8.74
CA PRO A 193 12.25 -20.99 7.82
C PRO A 193 11.98 -20.48 6.39
N GLY A 194 12.15 -19.18 6.13
CA GLY A 194 11.94 -18.58 4.83
C GLY A 194 12.88 -19.11 3.74
N VAL A 195 12.41 -19.09 2.50
CA VAL A 195 13.16 -19.56 1.33
C VAL A 195 14.38 -18.66 1.07
N VAL A 196 15.53 -19.24 0.75
CA VAL A 196 16.80 -18.57 0.45
C VAL A 196 17.42 -19.16 -0.81
N LYS A 197 18.54 -18.57 -1.27
CA LYS A 197 19.26 -19.01 -2.48
C LYS A 197 19.65 -20.49 -2.48
N THR A 198 19.89 -21.07 -1.31
CA THR A 198 20.25 -22.49 -1.16
C THR A 198 19.05 -23.41 -0.98
N THR A 199 17.82 -22.89 -0.93
CA THR A 199 16.62 -23.71 -0.78
C THR A 199 16.35 -24.45 -2.10
N PRO A 200 16.30 -25.80 -2.09
CA PRO A 200 16.05 -26.56 -3.31
C PRO A 200 14.70 -26.19 -3.95
N ARG A 201 14.68 -26.18 -5.29
CA ARG A 201 13.48 -25.89 -6.07
C ARG A 201 12.28 -26.77 -5.71
N SER A 202 12.52 -28.05 -5.41
CA SER A 202 11.48 -28.98 -4.95
C SER A 202 10.78 -28.56 -3.66
N VAL A 203 11.42 -27.74 -2.82
CA VAL A 203 10.83 -27.25 -1.57
C VAL A 203 9.87 -26.10 -1.83
N TRP A 204 10.27 -25.12 -2.65
CA TRP A 204 9.46 -23.90 -2.82
C TRP A 204 8.44 -23.98 -3.95
N MET A 205 8.58 -24.90 -4.91
CA MET A 205 7.62 -25.05 -6.02
C MET A 205 6.19 -25.39 -5.57
N GLY A 206 6.05 -26.09 -4.44
CA GLY A 206 4.73 -26.44 -3.88
C GLY A 206 4.16 -25.39 -2.91
N LEU A 207 4.91 -24.33 -2.61
CA LEU A 207 4.46 -23.31 -1.67
C LEU A 207 3.51 -22.33 -2.35
N ASN A 208 2.61 -21.75 -1.55
CA ASN A 208 1.84 -20.61 -2.00
C ASN A 208 2.78 -19.43 -2.24
N GLN A 209 2.88 -19.00 -3.50
CA GLN A 209 3.73 -17.90 -3.91
C GLN A 209 2.90 -16.78 -4.52
N ASN A 210 3.24 -15.54 -4.16
CA ASN A 210 2.94 -14.39 -4.99
C ASN A 210 4.23 -13.99 -5.69
N ASN A 211 4.19 -14.10 -7.01
CA ASN A 211 5.29 -13.80 -7.90
C ASN A 211 4.71 -13.01 -9.04
N GLY A 212 4.46 -11.73 -8.77
CA GLY A 212 3.62 -10.94 -9.64
C GLY A 212 3.96 -9.48 -9.67
N THR A 213 3.64 -8.90 -10.82
CA THR A 213 3.71 -7.47 -11.01
C THR A 213 2.40 -6.83 -10.55
N SER A 214 2.50 -5.98 -9.55
CA SER A 214 1.44 -5.07 -9.14
C SER A 214 1.75 -3.66 -9.60
N LEU A 215 0.71 -2.84 -9.71
CA LEU A 215 0.81 -1.42 -9.96
C LEU A 215 0.63 -0.71 -8.63
N LEU A 216 1.65 0.03 -8.22
CA LEU A 216 1.49 1.06 -7.24
C LEU A 216 0.80 2.25 -7.92
N LYS A 217 -0.45 2.49 -7.52
CA LYS A 217 -1.34 3.51 -8.10
C LYS A 217 -1.21 4.86 -7.39
N GLY A 218 -0.66 4.87 -6.17
CA GLY A 218 -0.33 6.09 -5.46
C GLY A 218 0.04 5.85 -4.01
N VAL A 219 0.97 6.68 -3.53
CA VAL A 219 1.28 6.88 -2.12
C VAL A 219 0.80 8.28 -1.73
N ARG A 220 0.02 8.35 -0.66
CA ARG A 220 -0.50 9.59 -0.09
C ARG A 220 -0.11 9.64 1.38
N ARG A 221 -0.22 10.83 1.99
CA ARG A 221 0.09 11.03 3.41
C ARG A 221 -0.67 10.09 4.36
N SER A 222 -1.85 9.60 3.98
CA SER A 222 -2.72 8.75 4.79
C SER A 222 -3.08 7.42 4.14
N SER A 223 -2.53 7.10 2.96
CA SER A 223 -2.90 5.86 2.29
C SER A 223 -1.93 5.42 1.19
N ILE A 224 -2.01 4.14 0.84
CA ILE A 224 -1.37 3.54 -0.33
C ILE A 224 -2.34 2.62 -1.06
N TYR A 225 -2.21 2.54 -2.38
CA TYR A 225 -3.03 1.71 -3.23
C TYR A 225 -2.19 0.88 -4.21
N PHE A 226 -2.28 -0.43 -4.09
CA PHE A 226 -1.74 -1.41 -5.04
C PHE A 226 -2.85 -2.08 -5.83
N ALA A 227 -2.57 -2.42 -7.09
CA ALA A 227 -3.50 -3.15 -7.93
C ALA A 227 -2.79 -4.18 -8.81
N VAL A 228 -3.35 -5.37 -8.98
CA VAL A 228 -2.90 -6.33 -10.00
C VAL A 228 -3.85 -6.26 -11.19
N LYS A 229 -3.30 -6.05 -12.38
CA LYS A 229 -4.06 -6.10 -13.64
C LYS A 229 -4.25 -7.53 -14.07
N GLY A 230 -5.46 -7.90 -14.46
CA GLY A 230 -5.76 -9.13 -15.22
C GLY A 230 -6.41 -8.74 -16.54
N CYS A 231 -6.02 -9.41 -17.63
CA CYS A 231 -6.62 -9.17 -18.94
C CYS A 231 -7.28 -10.44 -19.48
N ASN A 232 -8.29 -10.27 -20.33
CA ASN A 232 -8.86 -11.36 -21.10
C ASN A 232 -8.05 -11.63 -22.38
N GLU A 233 -8.45 -12.66 -23.13
CA GLU A 233 -7.84 -13.06 -24.40
C GLU A 233 -7.86 -11.95 -25.47
N LYS A 234 -8.76 -10.97 -25.34
CA LYS A 234 -8.86 -9.80 -26.23
C LYS A 234 -7.94 -8.65 -25.81
N GLY A 235 -7.09 -8.85 -24.81
CA GLY A 235 -6.20 -7.81 -24.26
C GLY A 235 -6.93 -6.73 -23.45
N GLN A 236 -8.20 -6.92 -23.10
CA GLN A 236 -8.94 -5.98 -22.27
C GLN A 236 -8.57 -6.23 -20.80
N CYS A 237 -8.01 -5.22 -20.15
CA CYS A 237 -7.46 -5.34 -18.81
C CYS A 237 -8.30 -4.60 -17.76
N ALA A 238 -8.35 -5.15 -16.55
CA ALA A 238 -8.93 -4.51 -15.37
C ALA A 238 -8.08 -4.79 -14.13
N ASN A 239 -8.22 -3.96 -13.10
CA ASN A 239 -7.59 -4.20 -11.79
C ASN A 239 -8.40 -5.26 -11.04
N VAL A 240 -7.96 -6.52 -11.12
CA VAL A 240 -8.67 -7.69 -10.58
C VAL A 240 -8.32 -7.99 -9.14
N ILE A 241 -7.17 -7.52 -8.66
CA ILE A 241 -6.82 -7.52 -7.23
C ILE A 241 -6.52 -6.09 -6.82
N ARG A 242 -7.05 -5.65 -5.69
CA ARG A 242 -6.87 -4.29 -5.17
C ARG A 242 -6.53 -4.34 -3.69
N THR A 243 -5.45 -3.68 -3.30
CA THR A 243 -5.04 -3.53 -1.90
C THR A 243 -5.00 -2.06 -1.54
N PHE A 244 -5.84 -1.66 -0.59
CA PHE A 244 -5.83 -0.34 0.00
C PHE A 244 -5.36 -0.43 1.44
N GLN A 245 -4.43 0.42 1.81
CA GLN A 245 -4.04 0.56 3.20
C GLN A 245 -4.20 2.02 3.56
N ASN A 246 -4.99 2.28 4.59
CA ASN A 246 -5.30 3.62 5.06
C ASN A 246 -4.86 3.73 6.51
N TRP A 247 -4.23 4.86 6.87
CA TRP A 247 -3.78 5.10 8.23
C TRP A 247 -4.17 6.48 8.73
N VAL A 248 -4.42 6.55 10.02
CA VAL A 248 -4.69 7.79 10.76
C VAL A 248 -3.89 7.82 12.05
N LYS A 249 -3.54 9.02 12.51
CA LYS A 249 -2.88 9.21 13.80
C LYS A 249 -3.79 8.72 14.92
N ALA A 250 -3.28 7.84 15.78
CA ALA A 250 -4.00 7.40 16.95
C ALA A 250 -4.15 8.58 17.93
N LYS A 251 -5.37 8.82 18.43
CA LYS A 251 -5.61 9.81 19.49
C LYS A 251 -4.88 9.34 20.75
N VAL A 252 -4.04 10.22 21.31
CA VAL A 252 -3.39 10.00 22.61
C VAL A 252 -4.17 10.79 23.65
N LYS A 253 -4.63 10.14 24.72
CA LYS A 253 -5.32 10.84 25.80
C LYS A 253 -4.33 11.80 26.45
N LYS A 254 -4.69 13.08 26.53
CA LYS A 254 -3.86 14.13 27.17
C LYS A 254 -3.48 13.68 28.59
N GLY A 255 -2.21 13.83 28.94
CA GLY A 255 -1.68 13.41 30.25
C GLY A 255 -1.37 11.91 30.37
N THR A 256 -1.47 11.12 29.30
CA THR A 256 -1.02 9.71 29.32
C THR A 256 0.39 9.57 28.78
N THR A 257 1.14 8.62 29.34
CA THR A 257 2.47 8.18 28.85
C THR A 257 2.37 7.27 27.62
N GLN A 258 1.21 7.21 26.96
CA GLN A 258 1.03 6.34 25.81
C GLN A 258 1.86 6.85 24.63
N VAL A 259 2.69 5.95 24.09
CA VAL A 259 3.44 6.22 22.85
C VAL A 259 2.45 6.54 21.72
N PRO A 260 2.65 7.66 20.99
CA PRO A 260 1.94 7.95 19.75
C PRO A 260 2.04 6.78 18.76
N GLY A 261 1.11 6.70 17.82
CA GLY A 261 1.15 5.63 16.82
C GLY A 261 0.12 5.83 15.72
N LEU A 262 0.02 4.82 14.86
CA LEU A 262 -0.95 4.79 13.77
C LEU A 262 -2.03 3.74 13.99
N LEU A 263 -3.26 4.07 13.60
CA LEU A 263 -4.32 3.11 13.35
C LEU A 263 -4.33 2.82 11.85
N LEU A 264 -4.13 1.56 11.49
CA LEU A 264 -4.05 1.10 10.10
C LEU A 264 -5.27 0.24 9.78
N THR A 265 -5.82 0.43 8.58
CA THR A 265 -6.85 -0.41 7.98
C THR A 265 -6.35 -0.95 6.66
N THR A 266 -6.35 -2.27 6.50
CA THR A 266 -6.08 -2.94 5.21
C THR A 266 -7.40 -3.41 4.62
N THR A 267 -7.64 -3.09 3.35
CA THR A 267 -8.71 -3.65 2.53
C THR A 267 -8.08 -4.34 1.33
N PHE A 268 -8.41 -5.60 1.11
CA PHE A 268 -7.94 -6.41 -0.01
C PHE A 268 -9.14 -7.01 -0.74
N GLU A 269 -9.21 -6.82 -2.05
CA GLU A 269 -10.32 -7.29 -2.89
C GLU A 269 -9.82 -8.12 -4.06
N VAL A 270 -10.45 -9.26 -4.31
CA VAL A 270 -10.21 -10.14 -5.46
C VAL A 270 -11.50 -10.27 -6.25
N GLY A 271 -11.47 -9.80 -7.49
CA GLY A 271 -12.61 -9.73 -8.38
C GLY A 271 -12.98 -8.30 -8.80
N LEU A 272 -13.96 -8.21 -9.68
CA LEU A 272 -14.50 -6.97 -10.23
C LEU A 272 -15.83 -6.67 -9.54
N SER A 273 -15.95 -5.46 -8.98
CA SER A 273 -17.15 -4.97 -8.29
C SER A 273 -18.19 -4.32 -9.20
N MET A 274 -17.91 -4.21 -10.51
CA MET A 274 -18.83 -3.64 -11.48
C MET A 274 -20.04 -4.57 -11.67
N GLY A 275 -21.25 -4.01 -11.76
CA GLY A 275 -22.50 -4.81 -11.85
C GLY A 275 -22.56 -5.76 -13.06
N LEU A 276 -21.77 -5.50 -14.11
CA LEU A 276 -21.64 -6.37 -15.29
C LEU A 276 -20.52 -7.43 -15.17
N ALA A 277 -19.73 -7.42 -14.09
CA ALA A 277 -18.84 -8.53 -13.77
C ALA A 277 -19.71 -9.69 -13.33
N THR A 278 -20.11 -10.49 -14.32
CA THR A 278 -21.08 -11.58 -14.17
C THR A 278 -20.60 -12.60 -13.16
N ALA A 279 -21.55 -13.45 -12.72
CA ALA A 279 -21.27 -14.64 -11.92
C ALA A 279 -20.24 -15.59 -12.57
N GLU A 280 -19.83 -15.38 -13.82
CA GLU A 280 -18.85 -16.23 -14.52
C GLU A 280 -17.43 -15.67 -14.50
N ILE A 281 -17.25 -14.34 -14.44
CA ILE A 281 -15.92 -13.71 -14.51
C ILE A 281 -15.19 -13.83 -13.16
N ASN A 282 -15.87 -13.47 -12.07
CA ASN A 282 -15.25 -13.46 -10.74
C ASN A 282 -14.80 -14.85 -10.26
N PRO A 283 -15.54 -15.96 -10.50
CA PRO A 283 -15.03 -17.29 -10.16
C PRO A 283 -13.71 -17.62 -10.87
N ARG A 284 -13.51 -17.19 -12.13
CA ARG A 284 -12.25 -17.43 -12.83
C ARG A 284 -11.10 -16.62 -12.20
N ILE A 285 -11.35 -15.34 -11.87
CA ILE A 285 -10.37 -14.49 -11.17
C ILE A 285 -9.99 -15.12 -9.82
N VAL A 286 -10.99 -15.50 -9.02
CA VAL A 286 -10.80 -16.08 -7.68
C VAL A 286 -10.14 -17.45 -7.76
N ASN A 287 -10.52 -18.30 -8.73
CA ASN A 287 -9.88 -19.60 -8.96
C ASN A 287 -8.39 -19.47 -9.30
N ASN A 288 -8.04 -18.50 -10.16
CA ASN A 288 -6.63 -18.22 -10.48
C ASN A 288 -5.87 -17.68 -9.27
N TRP A 289 -6.47 -16.77 -8.50
CA TRP A 289 -5.84 -16.20 -7.30
C TRP A 289 -5.64 -17.24 -6.18
N ARG A 290 -6.61 -18.14 -5.97
CA ARG A 290 -6.53 -19.15 -4.90
C ARG A 290 -5.57 -20.29 -5.21
N ASN A 291 -5.19 -20.47 -6.49
CA ASN A 291 -4.18 -21.44 -6.92
C ASN A 291 -4.39 -22.85 -6.34
N GLY A 292 -5.63 -23.34 -6.40
CA GLY A 292 -6.00 -24.67 -5.87
C GLY A 292 -6.38 -24.71 -4.40
N GLU A 293 -6.12 -23.67 -3.61
CA GLU A 293 -6.59 -23.60 -2.20
C GLU A 293 -8.08 -23.28 -2.11
N ASP A 294 -8.69 -23.59 -0.96
CA ASP A 294 -10.00 -23.04 -0.61
C ASP A 294 -9.93 -21.50 -0.58
N GLU A 295 -10.91 -20.83 -1.19
CA GLU A 295 -10.89 -19.37 -1.36
C GLU A 295 -10.92 -18.62 -0.02
N MET A 296 -11.61 -19.17 0.98
CA MET A 296 -11.70 -18.58 2.31
C MET A 296 -10.46 -18.89 3.15
N SER A 297 -9.92 -20.10 3.06
CA SER A 297 -8.62 -20.45 3.63
C SER A 297 -7.52 -19.51 3.12
N LYS A 298 -7.44 -19.31 1.80
CA LYS A 298 -6.50 -18.38 1.15
C LYS A 298 -6.71 -16.94 1.59
N CYS A 299 -7.97 -16.51 1.77
CA CYS A 299 -8.27 -15.17 2.29
C CYS A 299 -7.72 -14.97 3.71
N TRP A 300 -7.93 -15.95 4.61
CA TRP A 300 -7.40 -15.89 5.97
C TRP A 300 -5.87 -16.04 6.03
N ARG A 301 -5.27 -16.79 5.09
CA ARG A 301 -3.81 -16.85 4.90
C ARG A 301 -3.26 -15.45 4.59
N GLN A 302 -3.90 -14.75 3.65
CA GLN A 302 -3.54 -13.38 3.30
C GLN A 302 -3.75 -12.41 4.47
N ALA A 303 -4.80 -12.63 5.26
CA ALA A 303 -5.09 -11.82 6.44
C ALA A 303 -3.96 -11.91 7.47
N LEU A 304 -3.53 -13.12 7.83
CA LEU A 304 -2.43 -13.30 8.78
C LEU A 304 -1.15 -12.67 8.23
N HIS A 305 -0.81 -12.90 6.96
CA HIS A 305 0.39 -12.30 6.36
C HIS A 305 0.42 -10.77 6.49
N PHE A 306 -0.67 -10.07 6.16
CA PHE A 306 -0.75 -8.62 6.36
C PHE A 306 -0.63 -8.21 7.83
N VAL A 307 -1.14 -9.00 8.77
CA VAL A 307 -1.04 -8.70 10.20
C VAL A 307 0.40 -8.84 10.71
N GLU A 308 1.09 -9.89 10.27
CA GLU A 308 2.48 -10.15 10.62
C GLU A 308 3.40 -9.05 10.07
N GLU A 309 3.24 -8.69 8.80
CA GLU A 309 3.96 -7.60 8.11
C GLU A 309 3.79 -6.25 8.80
N MET A 310 2.53 -5.81 8.95
CA MET A 310 2.24 -4.48 9.48
C MET A 310 2.61 -4.40 10.96
N GLY A 311 2.43 -5.51 11.69
CA GLY A 311 2.88 -5.64 13.07
C GLY A 311 4.39 -5.48 13.22
N ALA A 312 5.19 -6.01 12.29
CA ALA A 312 6.64 -5.94 12.35
C ALA A 312 7.18 -4.51 12.24
N LEU A 313 6.46 -3.59 11.57
CA LEU A 313 6.91 -2.21 11.36
C LEU A 313 7.24 -1.48 12.67
N GLU A 314 6.48 -1.71 13.75
CA GLU A 314 6.73 -1.02 15.03
C GLU A 314 8.07 -1.40 15.69
N LEU A 315 8.67 -2.50 15.26
CA LEU A 315 9.91 -3.03 15.84
C LEU A 315 11.16 -2.36 15.25
N TRP A 316 11.09 -1.87 14.01
CA TRP A 316 12.29 -1.43 13.30
C TRP A 316 12.11 -0.14 12.48
N LEU A 317 10.89 0.15 12.00
CA LEU A 317 10.68 1.27 11.08
C LEU A 317 11.05 2.64 11.67
N PRO A 318 10.69 2.98 12.93
CA PRO A 318 11.08 4.26 13.51
C PRO A 318 12.60 4.45 13.58
N GLY A 319 13.34 3.39 13.90
CA GLY A 319 14.80 3.40 13.96
C GLY A 319 15.43 3.53 12.57
N ALA A 320 14.93 2.77 11.60
CA ALA A 320 15.40 2.84 10.21
C ALA A 320 15.18 4.23 9.60
N TYR A 321 13.99 4.80 9.80
CA TYR A 321 13.67 6.14 9.32
C TYR A 321 14.57 7.20 9.97
N LYS A 322 14.76 7.15 11.30
CA LYS A 322 15.67 8.09 12.00
C LYS A 322 17.10 8.01 11.44
N ALA A 323 17.61 6.80 11.20
CA ALA A 323 18.94 6.60 10.63
C ALA A 323 19.04 7.18 9.21
N ALA A 324 18.02 7.00 8.38
CA ALA A 324 17.97 7.57 7.03
C ALA A 324 17.95 9.11 7.05
N GLN A 325 17.19 9.72 7.96
CA GLN A 325 17.17 11.18 8.12
C GLN A 325 18.53 11.73 8.59
N ALA A 326 19.16 11.07 9.56
CA ALA A 326 20.50 11.46 10.03
C ALA A 326 21.54 11.39 8.91
N ALA A 327 21.49 10.35 8.07
CA ALA A 327 22.36 10.22 6.91
C ALA A 327 22.14 11.36 5.90
N ALA A 328 20.88 11.71 5.61
CA ALA A 328 20.54 12.80 4.69
C ALA A 328 20.97 14.19 5.21
N SER A 329 20.86 14.43 6.53
CA SER A 329 21.34 15.68 7.13
C SER A 329 22.86 15.78 7.20
N GLY A 330 23.55 14.65 7.42
CA GLY A 330 25.01 14.61 7.50
C GLY A 330 25.68 14.91 6.17
N THR A 331 25.11 14.42 5.06
CA THR A 331 25.60 14.74 3.71
C THR A 331 25.38 16.21 3.37
N ALA A 332 24.21 16.77 3.70
CA ALA A 332 23.92 18.18 3.44
C ALA A 332 24.89 19.12 4.18
N GLY A 333 25.26 18.79 5.43
CA GLY A 333 26.23 19.58 6.19
C GLY A 333 27.66 19.49 5.63
N ALA A 334 28.07 18.32 5.12
CA ALA A 334 29.38 18.15 4.51
C ALA A 334 29.50 18.91 3.17
N ASP A 335 28.46 18.91 2.35
CA ASP A 335 28.44 19.62 1.07
C ASP A 335 28.45 21.15 1.27
N ALA A 336 27.69 21.65 2.27
CA ALA A 336 27.71 23.06 2.63
C ALA A 336 29.09 23.50 3.13
N ALA A 337 29.72 22.72 4.02
CA ALA A 337 31.05 23.03 4.52
C ALA A 337 32.13 23.00 3.43
N ALA A 338 32.01 22.09 2.45
CA ALA A 338 32.93 22.04 1.31
C ALA A 338 32.74 23.25 0.37
N ALA A 339 31.50 23.69 0.14
CA ALA A 339 31.22 24.89 -0.64
C ALA A 339 31.75 26.17 0.05
N ASP A 340 31.60 26.27 1.37
CA ASP A 340 32.13 27.39 2.16
C ASP A 340 33.67 27.42 2.15
N ALA A 341 34.33 26.26 2.25
CA ALA A 341 35.79 26.16 2.16
C ALA A 341 36.31 26.58 0.77
N ALA A 342 35.65 26.14 -0.31
CA ALA A 342 36.01 26.53 -1.67
C ALA A 342 35.80 28.04 -1.92
N ALA A 343 34.76 28.64 -1.35
CA ALA A 343 34.53 30.08 -1.42
C ALA A 343 35.59 30.88 -0.64
N ALA A 344 36.02 30.38 0.53
CA ALA A 344 37.09 31.00 1.31
C ALA A 344 38.45 30.93 0.59
N ASP A 345 38.78 29.80 -0.04
CA ASP A 345 40.01 29.64 -0.82
C ASP A 345 40.03 30.55 -2.06
N ALA A 346 38.88 30.73 -2.73
CA ALA A 346 38.76 31.68 -3.84
C ALA A 346 38.95 33.13 -3.39
N ALA A 347 38.37 33.53 -2.26
CA ALA A 347 38.55 34.88 -1.71
C ALA A 347 40.00 35.14 -1.25
N ALA A 348 40.70 34.12 -0.74
CA ALA A 348 42.11 34.23 -0.37
C ALA A 348 43.02 34.35 -1.61
N ALA A 349 42.69 33.65 -2.71
CA ALA A 349 43.42 33.79 -3.98
C ALA A 349 43.25 35.20 -4.59
N ASP A 350 42.04 35.77 -4.55
CA ASP A 350 41.79 37.12 -5.04
C ASP A 350 42.52 38.19 -4.20
N ALA A 351 42.61 38.01 -2.88
CA ALA A 351 43.37 38.91 -2.01
C ALA A 351 44.89 38.86 -2.27
N ALA A 352 45.43 37.69 -2.64
CA ALA A 352 46.85 37.53 -2.96
C ALA A 352 47.23 38.14 -4.33
N VAL A 353 46.30 38.20 -5.29
CA VAL A 353 46.51 38.89 -6.57
C VAL A 353 46.50 40.41 -6.38
N ALA A 354 45.64 40.93 -5.49
CA ALA A 354 45.58 42.36 -5.21
C ALA A 354 46.83 42.93 -4.51
N ASP A 355 47.62 42.11 -3.80
CA ASP A 355 48.86 42.55 -3.13
C ASP A 355 50.07 42.53 -4.09
N ALA A 356 50.01 41.78 -5.19
CA ALA A 356 51.08 41.72 -6.19
C ALA A 356 51.09 42.91 -7.17
N ASP A 357 49.95 43.59 -7.36
CA ASP A 357 49.84 44.76 -8.25
C ASP A 357 50.13 46.11 -7.55
N ALA A 358 50.32 46.10 -6.22
CA ALA A 358 50.61 47.31 -5.45
C ALA A 358 52.08 47.77 -5.54
N GLU A 359 53.00 46.95 -6.08
CA GLU A 359 54.41 47.32 -6.29
C GLU A 359 54.74 47.84 -7.70
N ALA A 360 53.75 48.02 -8.59
CA ALA A 360 53.96 48.54 -9.95
C ALA A 360 53.47 49.99 -10.17
N ALA A 361 53.03 50.69 -9.13
CA ALA A 361 52.51 52.06 -9.23
C ALA A 361 53.51 53.12 -8.72
N VAL A 362 54.68 53.21 -9.34
CA VAL A 362 55.52 54.43 -9.30
C VAL A 362 56.13 54.67 -10.67
N ALA A 363 55.36 55.28 -11.59
CA ALA A 363 55.90 56.18 -12.61
C ALA A 363 54.79 56.89 -13.40
N ASP A 364 54.82 58.21 -13.24
CA ASP A 364 54.61 59.22 -14.27
C ASP A 364 53.20 59.76 -14.56
N ALA A 365 53.16 61.09 -14.52
CA ALA A 365 52.01 61.94 -14.73
C ALA A 365 51.89 62.27 -16.22
N THR A 366 50.66 62.44 -16.72
CA THR A 366 50.14 63.70 -17.27
C THR A 366 48.89 63.49 -18.13
N ALA A 367 47.88 64.31 -17.80
CA ALA A 367 47.02 65.06 -18.72
C ALA A 367 45.76 64.43 -19.36
N VAL A 368 44.74 65.31 -19.36
CA VAL A 368 43.59 65.51 -20.27
C VAL A 368 42.25 64.82 -19.96
N ASP A 369 41.42 65.56 -19.21
CA ASP A 369 40.06 66.04 -19.53
C ASP A 369 39.22 65.31 -20.61
N ALA A 370 38.03 64.80 -20.25
CA ALA A 370 36.72 65.22 -20.82
C ALA A 370 35.56 64.23 -20.50
N ALA A 371 34.49 64.81 -19.94
CA ALA A 371 33.06 64.60 -20.22
C ALA A 371 32.32 63.25 -19.95
N ALA A 372 31.52 63.28 -18.88
CA ALA A 372 30.05 63.12 -18.82
C ALA A 372 29.31 61.93 -19.48
N THR A 373 28.57 61.15 -18.66
CA THR A 373 27.09 60.86 -18.67
C THR A 373 26.81 59.63 -17.78
N ASP A 374 26.12 59.74 -16.64
CA ASP A 374 24.67 59.75 -16.37
C ASP A 374 24.00 58.36 -16.29
N ALA A 375 23.12 58.20 -15.28
CA ALA A 375 22.21 57.08 -14.96
C ALA A 375 22.84 55.73 -14.48
N ALA A 376 22.34 54.99 -13.47
CA ALA A 376 21.12 55.05 -12.70
C ALA A 376 21.31 54.32 -11.34
N ALA A 377 20.57 54.77 -10.33
CA ALA A 377 20.37 54.11 -9.06
C ALA A 377 19.62 52.77 -9.20
N VAL A 378 19.96 51.76 -8.39
CA VAL A 378 18.96 50.81 -7.86
C VAL A 378 19.36 50.40 -6.44
N ASP A 379 18.48 50.79 -5.53
CA ASP A 379 18.34 50.41 -4.13
C ASP A 379 17.78 48.98 -4.03
N ALA A 380 18.28 48.15 -3.11
CA ALA A 380 17.61 46.89 -2.76
C ALA A 380 17.93 46.47 -1.32
N ALA A 381 17.10 46.98 -0.41
CA ALA A 381 16.92 46.46 0.93
C ALA A 381 16.43 45.00 0.92
N ALA A 382 17.02 44.15 1.75
CA ALA A 382 16.45 42.85 2.12
C ALA A 382 15.85 42.98 3.53
N ALA A 383 14.54 43.21 3.56
CA ALA A 383 13.73 43.21 4.77
C ALA A 383 13.14 41.82 5.05
N ASP A 384 12.86 41.67 6.34
CA ASP A 384 12.39 40.54 7.10
C ASP A 384 10.96 40.07 6.79
N ALA A 385 10.66 38.84 7.23
CA ALA A 385 9.36 38.24 7.59
C ALA A 385 8.19 38.20 6.59
N ALA A 386 7.71 36.98 6.31
CA ALA A 386 6.29 36.63 6.47
C ALA A 386 6.07 35.12 6.41
N ALA A 387 5.78 34.53 7.58
CA ALA A 387 5.07 33.28 7.69
C ALA A 387 3.59 33.52 7.33
N ALA A 388 3.09 32.83 6.31
CA ALA A 388 1.68 32.83 5.96
C ALA A 388 1.02 31.51 6.42
N ASP A 389 0.26 31.66 7.50
CA ASP A 389 -0.71 30.73 8.05
C ASP A 389 -2.00 30.82 7.22
N VAL A 390 -2.46 29.72 6.60
CA VAL A 390 -3.80 29.65 6.00
C VAL A 390 -4.45 28.28 6.22
N ALA A 391 -5.39 28.31 7.16
CA ALA A 391 -6.69 27.65 7.20
C ALA A 391 -6.74 26.11 7.14
N ALA A 392 -6.82 25.51 8.33
CA ALA A 392 -7.52 24.25 8.54
C ALA A 392 -9.00 24.44 8.22
N ALA A 393 -9.46 23.80 7.14
CA ALA A 393 -10.88 23.62 6.87
C ALA A 393 -11.46 22.62 7.86
N ASP A 394 -12.42 23.11 8.64
CA ASP A 394 -13.25 22.38 9.58
C ASP A 394 -14.11 21.37 8.82
N VAL A 395 -13.89 20.07 9.05
CA VAL A 395 -14.77 19.00 8.56
C VAL A 395 -15.59 18.54 9.74
N THR A 396 -16.83 19.03 9.79
CA THR A 396 -17.88 18.52 10.66
C THR A 396 -18.16 17.07 10.31
N ALA A 397 -17.70 16.16 11.17
CA ALA A 397 -18.08 14.76 11.12
C ALA A 397 -19.53 14.65 11.59
N ALA A 398 -20.43 14.42 10.63
CA ALA A 398 -21.78 13.95 10.92
C ALA A 398 -21.68 12.54 11.54
N GLU A 399 -22.02 12.43 12.82
CA GLU A 399 -22.33 11.16 13.47
C GLU A 399 -23.53 10.53 12.78
N ALA A 400 -23.30 9.46 12.00
CA ALA A 400 -24.34 8.50 11.70
C ALA A 400 -24.43 7.54 12.88
N ALA A 401 -25.47 7.70 13.69
CA ALA A 401 -25.88 6.74 14.69
C ALA A 401 -26.03 5.36 14.05
N VAL A 402 -25.33 4.37 14.62
CA VAL A 402 -25.56 2.95 14.33
C VAL A 402 -26.72 2.53 15.24
N PRO A 403 -27.88 2.09 14.71
CA PRO A 403 -28.89 1.47 15.55
C PRO A 403 -28.36 0.12 16.05
N GLU A 404 -28.41 -0.06 17.36
CA GLU A 404 -28.24 -1.36 18.02
C GLU A 404 -29.28 -2.32 17.45
N ALA A 405 -28.81 -3.41 16.85
CA ALA A 405 -29.65 -4.53 16.46
C ALA A 405 -29.72 -5.50 17.65
N GLU A 406 -30.92 -5.60 18.22
CA GLU A 406 -31.34 -6.60 19.21
C GLU A 406 -30.96 -8.03 18.78
N PRO A 407 -30.59 -8.92 19.71
CA PRO A 407 -30.28 -10.31 19.42
C PRO A 407 -31.56 -11.09 19.14
N SER A 408 -31.74 -11.50 17.87
CA SER A 408 -32.77 -12.48 17.49
C SER A 408 -32.42 -13.85 18.06
N ALA A 409 -33.27 -14.34 18.96
CA ALA A 409 -33.21 -15.66 19.55
C ALA A 409 -33.39 -16.75 18.48
N ALA A 410 -32.35 -17.55 18.25
CA ALA A 410 -32.44 -18.77 17.46
C ALA A 410 -32.84 -19.93 18.39
N ALA A 411 -33.95 -20.60 18.05
CA ALA A 411 -34.40 -21.83 18.69
C ALA A 411 -33.43 -23.00 18.43
N PRO A 412 -33.33 -23.97 19.35
CA PRO A 412 -32.48 -25.15 19.17
C PRO A 412 -33.09 -26.10 18.13
N LEU A 413 -32.28 -26.53 17.16
CA LEU A 413 -32.58 -27.66 16.30
C LEU A 413 -32.01 -28.94 16.93
N ASP A 414 -32.91 -29.89 17.19
CA ASP A 414 -32.61 -31.24 17.67
C ASP A 414 -31.66 -31.98 16.72
N ALA A 415 -30.58 -32.50 17.28
CA ALA A 415 -29.66 -33.41 16.61
C ALA A 415 -30.06 -34.86 16.93
N ALA A 416 -30.51 -35.59 15.91
CA ALA A 416 -30.64 -37.05 15.97
C ALA A 416 -29.26 -37.71 15.83
N PRO A 417 -29.00 -38.84 16.52
CA PRO A 417 -27.72 -39.54 16.48
C PRO A 417 -27.57 -40.36 15.19
N LEU A 418 -26.44 -40.19 14.50
CA LEU A 418 -25.98 -41.06 13.43
C LEU A 418 -25.39 -42.34 14.03
N GLU A 419 -26.04 -43.47 13.78
CA GLU A 419 -25.53 -44.80 14.10
C GLU A 419 -24.27 -45.14 13.29
N GLY A 420 -23.30 -45.76 13.98
CA GLY A 420 -21.97 -46.05 13.48
C GLY A 420 -21.92 -47.20 12.47
N ALA A 421 -21.02 -47.05 11.49
CA ALA A 421 -20.52 -48.15 10.69
C ALA A 421 -19.34 -48.84 11.43
N PRO A 422 -19.28 -50.18 11.47
CA PRO A 422 -18.16 -50.91 12.07
C PRO A 422 -16.90 -50.87 11.18
N PRO A 423 -15.70 -50.96 11.77
CA PRO A 423 -14.44 -50.97 11.01
C PRO A 423 -14.23 -52.32 10.30
N PRO A 424 -13.51 -52.33 9.16
CA PRO A 424 -13.16 -53.56 8.46
C PRO A 424 -12.05 -54.34 9.19
N ASP A 425 -12.25 -55.65 9.25
CA ASP A 425 -11.38 -56.64 9.88
C ASP A 425 -9.95 -56.63 9.33
N ALA A 426 -9.02 -56.73 10.27
CA ALA A 426 -7.60 -56.97 10.03
C ALA A 426 -7.39 -58.45 9.66
N ALA A 427 -6.92 -58.69 8.45
CA ALA A 427 -6.39 -59.99 8.04
C ALA A 427 -4.87 -60.05 8.26
N ALA A 428 -4.44 -61.02 9.05
CA ALA A 428 -3.12 -61.66 8.99
C ALA A 428 -3.18 -63.00 9.73
N PRO A 429 -2.33 -64.00 9.41
CA PRO A 429 -1.41 -64.13 8.28
C PRO A 429 -1.94 -65.02 7.13
#